data_AF-A0A2V9W0P1-F1
#
_entry.id   AF-A0A2V9W0P1-F1
#
_cell.length_a   1.000
_cell.length_b   1.000
_cell.length_c   1.000
_cell.angle_alpha   90.00
_cell.angle_beta   90.00
_cell.angle_gamma   90.00
#
_symmetry.space_group_name_H-M   'P 1'
#
loop_
_entity.id
_entity.type
_entity.pdbx_description
1 polymer ?
#
loop_
_entity_poly.entity_id
_entity_poly.type
_entity_poly.pdbx_seq_one_letter_code
_entity_poly.pdbx_strand_id
1 'polypeptide(L)'
;MLVVGEPTKEIQRRWGVQVSILPFSNLFSYATGPSSAGKLAITNSDITNCVRDAGLDVLPNDLTRILYLASLRDCNSGSYFHPQLSIRNGTEGADRALRACHDQFFGRLLTAPASGFVRQLEEYIRYNGIEPSAVVKTWQALQAYRAAVPVRTLPIYSELFCLNIELALIILGAGSATQAGTQEAASRSA
;
A
#
# COMPACT_ATOMS: atom_id res chain seq x y z
N MET A 1 26.25 -15.66 13.14
CA MET A 1 26.44 -14.23 12.85
C MET A 1 26.50 -14.09 11.33
N LEU A 2 25.33 -13.94 10.70
CA LEU A 2 25.22 -13.84 9.24
C LEU A 2 25.01 -12.37 8.89
N VAL A 3 25.97 -11.81 8.16
CA VAL A 3 25.93 -10.47 7.59
C VAL A 3 24.90 -10.50 6.47
N VAL A 4 23.74 -9.88 6.70
CA VAL A 4 22.71 -9.67 5.67
C VAL A 4 23.21 -8.55 4.76
N GLY A 5 23.38 -8.88 3.48
CA GLY A 5 23.81 -7.94 2.45
C GLY A 5 22.82 -6.77 2.32
N GLU A 6 23.37 -5.57 2.35
CA GLU A 6 22.71 -4.29 2.09
C GLU A 6 21.87 -4.31 0.79
N PRO A 7 20.55 -4.04 0.86
CA PRO A 7 19.78 -3.74 -0.34
C PRO A 7 20.16 -2.35 -0.85
N THR A 8 20.87 -2.38 -1.97
CA THR A 8 21.23 -1.34 -2.92
C THR A 8 20.43 -0.03 -2.85
N LYS A 9 21.20 1.06 -2.69
CA LYS A 9 20.89 2.51 -2.66
C LYS A 9 19.96 3.04 -3.77
N GLU A 10 19.55 2.20 -4.72
CA GLU A 10 18.74 2.56 -5.88
C GLU A 10 17.25 2.73 -5.56
N ILE A 11 16.74 1.97 -4.58
CA ILE A 11 15.34 2.08 -4.10
C ILE A 11 15.16 3.36 -3.28
N GLN A 12 16.18 3.77 -2.52
CA GLN A 12 16.17 5.01 -1.73
C GLN A 12 16.15 6.28 -2.60
N ARG A 13 16.82 6.28 -3.75
CA ARG A 13 16.81 7.44 -4.67
C ARG A 13 15.44 7.66 -5.33
N ARG A 14 14.67 6.60 -5.56
CA ARG A 14 13.43 6.69 -6.37
C ARG A 14 12.21 7.20 -5.61
N TRP A 15 12.19 7.10 -4.28
CA TRP A 15 10.99 7.39 -3.49
C TRP A 15 11.14 8.43 -2.39
N GLY A 16 12.33 8.99 -2.13
CA GLY A 16 12.51 10.15 -1.23
C GLY A 16 11.98 10.00 0.20
N VAL A 17 11.50 8.82 0.58
CA VAL A 17 10.96 8.48 1.88
C VAL A 17 11.85 7.38 2.43
N GLN A 18 12.55 7.70 3.52
CA GLN A 18 13.13 6.69 4.38
C GLN A 18 11.98 5.80 4.85
N VAL A 19 11.86 4.57 4.31
CA VAL A 19 11.18 3.49 5.04
C VAL A 19 12.16 3.07 6.14
N SER A 20 12.34 3.98 7.10
CA SER A 20 12.95 3.68 8.36
C SER A 20 11.86 2.99 9.17
N ILE A 21 12.06 1.71 9.47
CA ILE A 21 11.55 1.16 10.72
C ILE A 21 12.28 1.97 11.81
N LEU A 22 11.70 3.10 12.21
CA LEU A 22 12.32 3.96 13.22
C LEU A 22 12.22 3.25 14.58
N PRO A 23 13.29 3.28 15.38
CA PRO A 23 13.25 2.79 16.75
C PRO A 23 12.30 3.65 17.62
N PHE A 24 11.73 2.97 18.62
CA PHE A 24 10.58 3.27 19.47
C PHE A 24 10.61 4.55 20.32
N SER A 25 11.50 5.52 20.08
CA SER A 25 11.63 6.69 20.95
C SER A 25 12.14 7.91 20.21
N ASN A 26 11.19 8.74 19.77
CA ASN A 26 11.19 10.22 19.89
C ASN A 26 10.25 10.83 18.84
N LEU A 27 9.05 11.24 19.25
CA LEU A 27 8.71 12.66 19.37
C LEU A 27 7.33 12.80 20.05
N PHE A 28 7.33 12.79 21.38
CA PHE A 28 6.27 13.46 22.13
C PHE A 28 6.52 14.96 22.03
N SER A 29 5.67 15.66 21.29
CA SER A 29 5.28 17.05 21.57
C SER A 29 4.03 17.38 20.78
N TYR A 30 2.88 16.97 21.33
CA TYR A 30 1.61 17.60 21.04
C TYR A 30 1.64 19.00 21.65
N ALA A 31 1.84 20.03 20.83
CA ALA A 31 1.36 21.36 21.16
C ALA A 31 -0.13 21.40 20.79
N THR A 32 -0.98 21.26 21.81
CA THR A 32 -2.40 21.62 21.74
C THR A 32 -2.53 23.12 21.48
N GLY A 33 -3.22 23.50 20.41
CA GLY A 33 -3.67 24.87 20.11
C GLY A 33 -5.11 24.84 19.57
N PRO A 34 -5.92 25.89 19.78
CA PRO A 34 -7.36 25.76 20.00
C PRO A 34 -8.22 25.79 18.71
N SER A 35 -9.34 25.07 18.81
CA SER A 35 -10.70 25.32 18.30
C SER A 35 -10.93 26.22 17.06
N SER A 36 -11.79 25.67 16.19
CA SER A 36 -12.82 26.35 15.38
C SER A 36 -12.39 27.20 14.18
N ALA A 37 -12.21 26.53 13.04
CA ALA A 37 -12.63 27.03 11.73
C ALA A 37 -13.26 25.85 10.97
N GLY A 38 -14.40 26.06 10.31
CA GLY A 38 -15.33 25.00 9.89
C GLY A 38 -14.69 23.74 9.29
N LYS A 39 -15.16 22.56 9.71
CA LYS A 39 -14.93 21.30 9.00
C LYS A 39 -15.53 21.44 7.59
N LEU A 40 -14.80 22.08 6.67
CA LEU A 40 -15.14 22.00 5.26
C LEU A 40 -15.07 20.52 4.89
N ALA A 41 -16.20 19.99 4.43
CA ALA A 41 -16.24 18.65 3.88
C ALA A 41 -15.19 18.57 2.75
N ILE A 42 -14.42 17.48 2.71
CA ILE A 42 -13.51 17.24 1.58
C ILE A 42 -14.34 17.14 0.32
N THR A 43 -13.96 17.93 -0.69
CA THR A 43 -14.61 17.93 -1.99
C THR A 43 -13.95 16.91 -2.93
N ASN A 44 -14.65 16.52 -4.00
CA ASN A 44 -14.06 15.67 -5.03
C ASN A 44 -12.85 16.33 -5.73
N SER A 45 -12.83 17.67 -5.81
CA SER A 45 -11.67 18.42 -6.31
C SER A 45 -10.45 18.28 -5.40
N ASP A 46 -10.65 18.29 -4.07
CA ASP A 46 -9.54 18.11 -3.12
C ASP A 46 -8.92 16.72 -3.25
N ILE A 47 -9.76 15.68 -3.44
CA ILE A 47 -9.32 14.32 -3.69
C ILE A 47 -8.54 14.26 -5.01
N THR A 48 -9.09 14.83 -6.09
CA THR A 48 -8.44 14.83 -7.41
C THR A 48 -7.08 15.51 -7.38
N ASN A 49 -6.98 16.67 -6.73
CA ASN A 49 -5.72 17.38 -6.57
C ASN A 49 -4.74 16.57 -5.73
N CYS A 50 -5.20 15.96 -4.63
CA CYS A 50 -4.38 15.08 -3.80
C CYS A 50 -3.84 13.88 -4.59
N VAL A 51 -4.66 13.25 -5.43
CA VAL A 51 -4.22 12.14 -6.30
C VAL A 51 -3.07 12.55 -7.20
N ARG A 52 -3.16 13.72 -7.84
CA ARG A 52 -2.10 14.24 -8.68
C ARG A 52 -0.87 14.65 -7.87
N ASP A 53 -1.06 15.44 -6.83
CA ASP A 53 0.03 16.06 -6.07
C ASP A 53 0.83 15.04 -5.25
N ALA A 54 0.19 13.95 -4.82
CA ALA A 54 0.84 12.82 -4.15
C ALA A 54 1.37 11.75 -5.13
N GLY A 55 1.25 11.95 -6.44
CA GLY A 55 1.71 11.00 -7.46
C GLY A 55 0.99 9.65 -7.42
N LEU A 56 -0.28 9.64 -7.02
CA LEU A 56 -1.08 8.41 -6.97
C LEU A 56 -1.56 7.99 -8.38
N ASP A 57 -1.64 8.93 -9.31
CA ASP A 57 -2.02 8.71 -10.70
C ASP A 57 -0.99 7.89 -11.49
N VAL A 58 0.30 8.02 -11.16
CA VAL A 58 1.38 7.24 -11.80
C VAL A 58 1.46 5.79 -11.32
N LEU A 59 0.79 5.46 -10.22
CA LEU A 59 0.73 4.09 -9.69
C LEU A 59 -0.23 3.24 -10.55
N PRO A 60 0.10 1.95 -10.79
CA PRO A 60 -0.55 1.16 -11.82
C PRO A 60 -2.02 0.84 -11.51
N ASN A 61 -2.37 0.67 -10.23
CA ASN A 61 -3.69 0.21 -9.82
C ASN A 61 -4.04 0.63 -8.38
N ASP A 62 -5.29 0.38 -7.99
CA ASP A 62 -5.81 0.80 -6.69
C ASP A 62 -5.12 0.07 -5.52
N LEU A 63 -4.72 -1.20 -5.68
CA LEU A 63 -3.96 -1.95 -4.68
C LEU A 63 -2.62 -1.28 -4.39
N THR A 64 -1.89 -0.90 -5.44
CA THR A 64 -0.60 -0.23 -5.29
C THR A 64 -0.76 1.14 -4.64
N ARG A 65 -1.85 1.86 -4.97
CA ARG A 65 -2.18 3.15 -4.35
C ARG A 65 -2.46 3.04 -2.86
N ILE A 66 -3.27 2.05 -2.43
CA ILE A 66 -3.55 1.89 -0.99
C ILE A 66 -2.31 1.43 -0.21
N LEU A 67 -1.44 0.61 -0.81
CA LEU A 67 -0.18 0.20 -0.18
C LEU A 67 0.76 1.38 0.02
N TYR A 68 0.88 2.25 -0.97
CA TYR A 68 1.63 3.49 -0.85
C TYR A 68 1.01 4.43 0.19
N LEU A 69 -0.31 4.62 0.18
CA LEU A 69 -0.99 5.44 1.19
C LEU A 69 -0.80 4.87 2.60
N ALA A 70 -0.77 3.56 2.76
CA ALA A 70 -0.49 2.92 4.05
C ALA A 70 0.93 3.20 4.55
N SER A 71 1.93 3.35 3.66
CA SER A 71 3.30 3.68 4.06
C SER A 71 3.47 5.15 4.49
N LEU A 72 2.58 6.04 4.05
CA LEU A 72 2.50 7.43 4.51
C LEU A 72 1.77 7.60 5.85
N ARG A 73 1.14 6.53 6.34
CA ARG A 73 0.33 6.57 7.55
C ARG A 73 1.16 6.17 8.75
N ASP A 74 1.16 7.01 9.79
CA ASP A 74 1.68 6.61 11.09
C ASP A 74 0.77 5.54 11.72
N CYS A 75 1.34 4.39 12.08
CA CYS A 75 0.59 3.26 12.61
C CYS A 75 0.01 3.52 14.02
N ASN A 76 0.54 4.49 14.76
CA ASN A 76 0.12 4.76 16.13
C ASN A 76 -1.06 5.74 16.20
N SER A 77 -0.98 6.84 15.45
CA SER A 77 -2.01 7.88 15.39
C SER A 77 -3.03 7.63 14.28
N GLY A 78 -2.64 6.88 13.24
CA GLY A 78 -3.43 6.72 12.03
C GLY A 78 -3.43 7.94 11.11
N SER A 79 -2.65 8.98 11.42
CA SER A 79 -2.51 10.20 10.62
C SER A 79 -1.59 9.96 9.42
N TYR A 80 -1.91 10.59 8.29
CA TYR A 80 -1.12 10.56 7.07
C TYR A 80 -0.20 11.76 6.99
N PHE A 81 1.04 11.53 6.54
CA PHE A 81 2.00 12.59 6.30
C PHE A 81 2.67 12.43 4.93
N HIS A 82 2.58 13.48 4.12
CA HIS A 82 3.30 13.57 2.85
C HIS A 82 4.05 14.90 2.80
N PRO A 83 5.40 14.92 2.75
CA PRO A 83 6.18 16.16 2.92
C PRO A 83 5.74 17.31 2.00
N GLN A 84 5.65 17.06 0.70
CA GLN A 84 5.32 18.10 -0.28
C GLN A 84 3.86 18.59 -0.17
N LEU A 85 2.92 17.66 0.07
CA LEU A 85 1.51 17.99 0.23
C LEU A 85 1.26 18.76 1.53
N SER A 86 1.94 18.37 2.62
CA SER A 86 1.89 19.06 3.91
C SER A 86 2.42 20.49 3.82
N ILE A 87 3.47 20.74 3.01
CA ILE A 87 3.98 22.09 2.76
C ILE A 87 2.95 22.94 2.00
N ARG A 88 2.27 22.37 1.00
CA ARG A 88 1.32 23.11 0.15
C ARG A 88 -0.03 23.36 0.82
N ASN A 89 -0.57 22.36 1.52
CA ASN A 89 -1.97 22.34 1.98
C ASN A 89 -2.08 22.40 3.51
N GLY A 90 -0.95 22.48 4.21
CA GLY A 90 -0.88 22.24 5.65
C GLY A 90 -0.98 20.75 6.00
N THR A 91 -0.43 20.38 7.15
CA THR A 91 -0.39 18.99 7.63
C THR A 91 -1.79 18.40 7.79
N GLU A 92 -2.72 19.14 8.40
CA GLU A 92 -4.10 18.66 8.57
C GLU A 92 -4.85 18.55 7.25
N GLY A 93 -4.63 19.48 6.32
CA GLY A 93 -5.24 19.43 4.99
C GLY A 93 -4.76 18.22 4.20
N ALA A 94 -3.45 17.96 4.25
CA ALA A 94 -2.83 16.79 3.63
C ALA A 94 -3.31 15.48 4.26
N ASP A 95 -3.35 15.37 5.60
CA ASP A 95 -3.87 14.17 6.29
C ASP A 95 -5.30 13.85 5.86
N ARG A 96 -6.18 14.86 5.91
CA ARG A 96 -7.58 14.70 5.52
C ARG A 96 -7.70 14.23 4.07
N ALA A 97 -6.98 14.86 3.14
CA ALA A 97 -7.06 14.53 1.72
C ALA A 97 -6.54 13.12 1.42
N LEU A 98 -5.39 12.73 1.99
CA LEU A 98 -4.80 11.39 1.84
C LEU A 98 -5.71 10.31 2.42
N ARG A 99 -6.35 10.58 3.56
CA ARG A 99 -7.35 9.68 4.14
C ARG A 99 -8.54 9.46 3.21
N ALA A 100 -9.10 10.54 2.66
CA ALA A 100 -10.23 10.45 1.72
C ALA A 100 -9.85 9.69 0.44
N CYS A 101 -8.65 9.92 -0.09
CA CYS A 101 -8.09 9.12 -1.18
C CYS A 101 -8.05 7.64 -0.80
N HIS A 102 -7.47 7.30 0.37
CA HIS A 102 -7.33 5.93 0.82
C HIS A 102 -8.70 5.23 0.93
N ASP A 103 -9.66 5.87 1.59
CA ASP A 103 -11.03 5.35 1.73
C ASP A 103 -11.68 5.14 0.35
N GLN A 104 -11.46 6.04 -0.61
CA GLN A 104 -12.00 5.93 -1.97
C GLN A 104 -11.39 4.75 -2.75
N PHE A 105 -10.06 4.61 -2.77
CA PHE A 105 -9.37 3.51 -3.45
C PHE A 105 -9.73 2.16 -2.83
N PHE A 106 -9.77 2.09 -1.50
CA PHE A 106 -10.16 0.90 -0.76
C PHE A 106 -11.61 0.50 -1.06
N GLY A 107 -12.54 1.45 -1.08
CA GLY A 107 -13.93 1.23 -1.46
C GLY A 107 -14.06 0.64 -2.87
N ARG A 108 -13.32 1.17 -3.85
CA ARG A 108 -13.32 0.61 -5.22
C ARG A 108 -12.77 -0.80 -5.28
N LEU A 109 -11.68 -1.09 -4.56
CA LEU A 109 -11.13 -2.44 -4.46
C LEU A 109 -12.15 -3.45 -3.94
N LEU A 110 -12.91 -3.11 -2.90
CA LEU A 110 -13.92 -4.01 -2.33
C LEU A 110 -15.06 -4.35 -3.29
N THR A 111 -15.30 -3.52 -4.31
CA THR A 111 -16.30 -3.81 -5.36
C THR A 111 -15.75 -4.72 -6.46
N ALA A 112 -14.45 -4.99 -6.49
CA ALA A 112 -13.85 -5.85 -7.50
C ALA A 112 -14.11 -7.33 -7.19
N PRO A 113 -14.33 -8.17 -8.22
CA PRO A 113 -14.36 -9.61 -8.03
C PRO A 113 -12.96 -10.15 -7.66
N ALA A 114 -12.88 -11.39 -7.18
CA ALA A 114 -11.62 -12.04 -6.83
C ALA A 114 -10.59 -12.05 -7.98
N SER A 115 -11.02 -12.24 -9.23
CA SER A 115 -10.15 -12.13 -10.41
C SER A 115 -9.56 -10.72 -10.59
N GLY A 116 -10.28 -9.69 -10.15
CA GLY A 116 -9.79 -8.32 -10.09
C GLY A 116 -8.62 -8.18 -9.11
N PHE A 117 -8.69 -8.80 -7.93
CA PHE A 117 -7.60 -8.81 -6.95
C PHE A 117 -6.36 -9.53 -7.47
N VAL A 118 -6.53 -10.66 -8.15
CA VAL A 118 -5.43 -11.38 -8.82
C VAL A 118 -4.70 -10.45 -9.80
N ARG A 119 -5.45 -9.81 -10.70
CA ARG A 119 -4.87 -8.87 -11.68
C ARG A 119 -4.14 -7.69 -11.01
N GLN A 120 -4.73 -7.12 -9.97
CA GLN A 120 -4.09 -6.01 -9.23
C GLN A 120 -2.76 -6.44 -8.60
N LEU A 121 -2.71 -7.66 -8.06
CA LEU A 121 -1.52 -8.20 -7.43
C LEU A 121 -0.43 -8.54 -8.47
N GLU A 122 -0.79 -9.11 -9.61
CA GLU A 122 0.14 -9.33 -10.74
C GLU A 122 0.76 -8.03 -11.26
N GLU A 123 -0.07 -7.00 -11.44
CA GLU A 123 0.38 -5.68 -11.86
C GLU A 123 1.27 -5.02 -10.80
N TYR A 124 0.96 -5.17 -9.51
CA TYR A 124 1.83 -4.72 -8.42
C TYR A 124 3.20 -5.41 -8.46
N ILE A 125 3.22 -6.74 -8.61
CA ILE A 125 4.45 -7.53 -8.70
C ILE A 125 5.29 -7.07 -9.90
N ARG A 126 4.65 -6.93 -11.07
CA ARG A 126 5.29 -6.49 -12.31
C ARG A 126 5.86 -5.07 -12.20
N TYR A 127 5.09 -4.14 -11.63
CA TYR A 127 5.48 -2.74 -11.46
C TYR A 127 6.70 -2.60 -10.54
N ASN A 128 6.78 -3.39 -9.49
CA ASN A 128 7.90 -3.35 -8.55
C ASN A 128 9.09 -4.23 -9.00
N GLY A 129 8.96 -5.00 -10.07
CA GLY A 129 10.01 -5.90 -10.56
C GLY A 129 10.36 -7.01 -9.56
N ILE A 130 9.40 -7.44 -8.74
CA ILE A 130 9.61 -8.45 -7.70
C ILE A 130 9.35 -9.82 -8.31
N GLU A 131 10.10 -10.83 -7.88
CA GLU A 131 9.85 -12.22 -8.25
C GLU A 131 8.49 -12.68 -7.66
N PRO A 132 7.55 -13.22 -8.47
CA PRO A 132 6.21 -13.55 -7.99
C PRO A 132 6.17 -14.52 -6.81
N SER A 133 6.98 -15.59 -6.82
CA SER A 133 6.98 -16.61 -5.76
C SER A 133 7.43 -16.03 -4.41
N ALA A 134 8.38 -15.08 -4.43
CA ALA A 134 8.85 -14.36 -3.25
C ALA A 134 7.74 -13.51 -2.64
N VAL A 135 6.94 -12.81 -3.46
CA VAL A 135 5.78 -12.04 -2.97
C VAL A 135 4.75 -12.97 -2.35
N VAL A 136 4.37 -14.05 -3.05
CA VAL A 136 3.40 -15.02 -2.55
C VAL A 136 3.83 -15.57 -1.20
N LYS A 137 5.06 -16.10 -1.10
CA LYS A 137 5.61 -16.67 0.13
C LYS A 137 5.66 -15.64 1.27
N THR A 138 6.17 -14.44 0.99
CA THR A 138 6.36 -13.41 2.01
C THR A 138 5.03 -12.89 2.53
N TRP A 139 4.06 -12.63 1.65
CA TRP A 139 2.77 -12.08 2.05
C TRP A 139 1.87 -13.13 2.71
N GLN A 140 1.99 -14.40 2.35
CA GLN A 140 1.34 -15.48 3.10
C GLN A 140 1.89 -15.58 4.53
N ALA A 141 3.21 -15.43 4.72
CA ALA A 141 3.84 -15.55 6.02
C ALA A 141 3.61 -14.33 6.92
N LEU A 142 3.76 -13.11 6.38
CA LEU A 142 3.73 -11.88 7.16
C LEU A 142 2.37 -11.18 7.17
N GLN A 143 1.50 -11.52 6.22
CA GLN A 143 0.21 -10.85 6.01
C GLN A 143 0.31 -9.32 5.97
N ALA A 144 1.39 -8.80 5.36
CA ALA A 144 1.70 -7.36 5.35
C ALA A 144 0.59 -6.50 4.72
N TYR A 145 -0.23 -7.07 3.83
CA TYR A 145 -1.40 -6.42 3.25
C TYR A 145 -2.43 -5.98 4.30
N ARG A 146 -2.48 -6.59 5.50
CA ARG A 146 -3.39 -6.18 6.57
C ARG A 146 -3.16 -4.73 7.02
N ALA A 147 -1.91 -4.26 6.95
CA ALA A 147 -1.58 -2.87 7.24
C ALA A 147 -2.16 -1.89 6.20
N ALA A 148 -2.57 -2.36 5.01
CA ALA A 148 -3.17 -1.53 3.97
C ALA A 148 -4.62 -1.12 4.29
N VAL A 149 -5.25 -1.69 5.32
CA VAL A 149 -6.63 -1.35 5.69
C VAL A 149 -6.68 0.06 6.31
N PRO A 150 -7.61 0.95 5.89
CA PRO A 150 -7.81 2.26 6.52
C PRO A 150 -8.24 2.18 8.00
N VAL A 151 -7.81 3.14 8.82
CA VAL A 151 -7.95 3.14 10.31
C VAL A 151 -9.40 3.03 10.81
N ARG A 152 -10.39 3.48 10.03
CA ARG A 152 -11.81 3.48 10.43
C ARG A 152 -12.67 2.56 9.56
N THR A 153 -12.06 1.55 8.98
CA THR A 153 -12.77 0.53 8.18
C THR A 153 -13.59 -0.36 9.11
N LEU A 154 -14.85 -0.62 8.74
CA LEU A 154 -15.67 -1.59 9.47
C LEU A 154 -15.03 -2.99 9.39
N PRO A 155 -15.03 -3.79 10.48
CA PRO A 155 -14.35 -5.08 10.52
C PRO A 155 -14.68 -6.01 9.34
N ILE A 156 -15.95 -6.07 8.93
CA ILE A 156 -16.41 -6.89 7.80
C ILE A 156 -15.73 -6.52 6.47
N TYR A 157 -15.46 -5.23 6.23
CA TYR A 157 -14.80 -4.77 5.02
C TYR A 157 -13.29 -5.04 5.06
N SER A 158 -12.69 -4.90 6.24
CA SER A 158 -11.29 -5.28 6.48
C SER A 158 -11.08 -6.77 6.20
N GLU A 159 -11.99 -7.61 6.70
CA GLU A 159 -11.94 -9.06 6.53
C GLU A 159 -12.18 -9.47 5.07
N LEU A 160 -13.17 -8.88 4.41
CA LEU A 160 -13.43 -9.10 2.98
C LEU A 160 -12.20 -8.75 2.12
N PHE A 161 -11.54 -7.63 2.39
CA PHE A 161 -10.30 -7.26 1.70
C PHE A 161 -9.20 -8.32 1.93
N CYS A 162 -8.98 -8.72 3.18
CA CYS A 162 -7.95 -9.69 3.52
C CYS A 162 -8.20 -11.04 2.83
N LEU A 163 -9.44 -11.55 2.88
CA LEU A 163 -9.82 -12.81 2.24
C LEU A 163 -9.62 -12.76 0.72
N ASN A 164 -9.95 -11.64 0.07
CA ASN A 164 -9.70 -11.49 -1.37
C ASN A 164 -8.21 -11.50 -1.72
N ILE A 165 -7.36 -10.87 -0.91
CA ILE A 165 -5.90 -10.92 -1.10
C ILE A 165 -5.36 -12.32 -0.83
N GLU A 166 -5.80 -12.99 0.23
CA GLU A 166 -5.43 -14.37 0.55
C GLU A 166 -5.79 -15.34 -0.60
N LEU A 167 -7.02 -15.21 -1.12
CA LEU A 167 -7.47 -15.98 -2.29
C LEU A 167 -6.62 -15.67 -3.53
N ALA A 168 -6.31 -14.41 -3.79
CA ALA A 168 -5.47 -14.02 -4.92
C ALA A 168 -4.04 -14.61 -4.81
N LEU A 169 -3.45 -14.61 -3.62
CA LEU A 169 -2.14 -15.21 -3.35
C LEU A 169 -2.15 -16.73 -3.59
N ILE A 170 -3.23 -17.43 -3.20
CA ILE A 170 -3.40 -18.87 -3.45
C ILE A 170 -3.46 -19.15 -4.95
N ILE A 171 -4.25 -18.38 -5.70
CA ILE A 171 -4.39 -18.54 -7.15
C ILE A 171 -3.05 -18.33 -7.86
N LEU A 172 -2.31 -17.27 -7.48
CA LEU A 172 -0.99 -17.00 -8.06
C LEU A 172 0.03 -18.08 -7.73
N GLY A 173 0.04 -18.56 -6.47
CA GLY A 173 0.94 -19.64 -6.05
C GLY A 173 0.69 -20.94 -6.82
N ALA A 174 -0.58 -21.29 -7.07
CA ALA A 174 -0.94 -22.45 -7.87
C ALA A 174 -0.46 -22.32 -9.33
N GLY A 175 -0.62 -21.13 -9.94
CA GLY A 175 -0.17 -20.87 -11.31
C GLY A 175 1.34 -21.00 -11.49
N SER A 176 2.15 -20.54 -10.53
CA SER A 176 3.61 -20.66 -10.57
C SER A 176 4.09 -22.11 -10.48
N ALA A 177 3.42 -22.96 -9.71
CA ALA A 177 3.76 -24.37 -9.59
C ALA A 177 3.48 -25.15 -10.90
N THR A 178 2.38 -24.83 -11.59
CA THR A 178 2.04 -25.44 -12.89
C THR A 178 3.05 -25.08 -13.99
N GLN A 179 3.55 -23.84 -14.01
CA GLN A 179 4.55 -23.42 -15.00
C GLN A 179 5.91 -24.09 -14.78
N ALA A 180 6.36 -24.22 -13.52
CA ALA A 180 7.62 -24.90 -13.20
C ALA A 180 7.63 -26.38 -13.64
N GLY A 181 6.54 -27.12 -13.38
CA GLY A 181 6.43 -28.53 -13.79
C GLY A 181 6.41 -28.73 -15.32
N THR A 182 5.85 -27.78 -16.07
CA THR A 182 5.81 -27.83 -17.54
C THR A 182 7.19 -27.57 -18.16
N GLN A 183 7.96 -26.65 -17.57
CA GLN A 183 9.29 -26.29 -18.03
C GLN A 183 10.35 -27.37 -17.73
N GLU A 184 10.19 -28.11 -16.62
CA GLU A 184 11.05 -29.25 -16.25
C GLU A 184 10.76 -30.50 -17.10
N ALA A 185 9.51 -30.72 -17.53
CA ALA A 185 9.16 -31.80 -18.44
C ALA A 185 9.72 -31.56 -19.86
N ALA A 186 9.74 -30.31 -20.32
CA ALA A 186 10.28 -29.93 -21.63
C ALA A 186 11.82 -30.07 -21.69
N SER A 187 12.53 -29.80 -20.61
CA SER A 187 14.00 -29.91 -20.56
C SER A 187 14.53 -31.34 -20.39
N ARG A 188 13.72 -32.27 -19.89
CA ARG A 188 14.06 -33.71 -19.83
C ARG A 188 13.78 -34.49 -21.12
N SER A 189 13.09 -33.86 -22.08
CA SER A 189 12.69 -34.46 -23.35
C SER A 189 13.55 -34.01 -24.55
N ALA A 190 14.60 -33.22 -24.29
CA ALA A 190 15.58 -32.72 -25.26
C ALA A 190 16.97 -33.27 -24.93
#